data_AF-A0A9Q1AY88-F1
#
_entry.id   AF-A0A9Q1AY88-F1
#
_cell.length_a   1.000
_cell.length_b   1.000
_cell.length_c   1.000
_cell.angle_alpha   90.00
_cell.angle_beta   90.00
_cell.angle_gamma   90.00
#
_symmetry.space_group_name_H-M   'P 1'
#
loop_
_entity.id
_entity.type
_entity.pdbx_description
1 polymer ?
#
loop_
_entity_poly.entity_id
_entity_poly.type
_entity_poly.pdbx_seq_one_letter_code
_entity_poly.pdbx_strand_id
1 'polypeptide(L)'
;MMKKHINIFITRYEGKGQKQCPQYITDQGYNTGCIFQAEQNANLLISIWDTNGTKELYYDEQPTHKFFKPNPPEDVTFQWADDMLTIECQPPGPTHCFHFELQYKNRFDKDWRSKKNECCKLHDRGFDPEKCYSFRFRVTFHCGIYSSEWSNQTFWKNGSSIGSCEIEPKSSIFIVLTLVMVVLLIKVVLLLWVCRQERFRRTLLPVIPDPENIYSELFSGYHGDFQEWITKTGNVLVPTKLECSGEDAAACVVEEEMEGCLQRVKEKDSGGINVLTA
;
A
#
# COMPACT_ATOMS: atom_id res chain seq x y z
N MET A 1 -44.16 21.18 36.61
CA MET A 1 -44.06 19.71 36.42
C MET A 1 -44.59 19.39 35.03
N MET A 2 -43.72 19.05 34.07
CA MET A 2 -44.17 18.56 32.76
C MET A 2 -44.75 17.15 32.93
N LYS A 3 -46.00 16.94 32.53
CA LYS A 3 -46.59 15.59 32.46
C LYS A 3 -45.75 14.77 31.48
N LYS A 4 -45.09 13.72 31.96
CA LYS A 4 -44.37 12.78 31.09
C LYS A 4 -45.39 12.04 30.22
N HIS A 5 -45.30 12.21 28.90
CA HIS A 5 -46.15 11.51 27.96
C HIS A 5 -45.58 10.11 27.63
N ILE A 6 -45.96 9.11 28.41
CA ILE A 6 -45.57 7.70 28.27
C ILE A 6 -46.57 6.94 27.39
N ASN A 7 -46.21 6.59 26.14
CA ASN A 7 -47.09 5.84 25.24
C ASN A 7 -47.31 4.38 25.70
N ILE A 8 -48.50 3.85 25.45
CA ILE A 8 -48.88 2.46 25.79
C ILE A 8 -48.78 1.60 24.53
N PHE A 9 -47.99 0.53 24.60
CA PHE A 9 -47.84 -0.43 23.50
C PHE A 9 -48.71 -1.65 23.78
N ILE A 10 -49.58 -1.97 22.82
CA ILE A 10 -50.50 -3.12 22.88
C ILE A 10 -50.22 -4.01 21.69
N THR A 11 -50.09 -5.31 21.96
CA THR A 11 -49.97 -6.32 20.91
C THR A 11 -51.12 -7.31 21.00
N ARG A 12 -51.55 -7.81 19.85
CA ARG A 12 -52.59 -8.83 19.74
C ARG A 12 -52.23 -9.81 18.64
N TYR A 13 -52.54 -11.07 18.88
CA TYR A 13 -52.55 -12.10 17.85
C TYR A 13 -53.99 -12.44 17.46
N GLU A 14 -54.17 -12.87 16.21
CA GLU A 14 -55.46 -13.33 15.71
C GLU A 14 -56.05 -14.42 16.63
N GLY A 15 -57.34 -14.29 16.98
CA GLY A 15 -58.02 -15.19 17.91
C GLY A 15 -57.61 -15.08 19.39
N LYS A 16 -56.66 -14.20 19.75
CA LYS A 16 -56.20 -13.99 21.14
C LYS A 16 -56.61 -12.62 21.68
N GLY A 17 -56.58 -12.50 23.01
CA GLY A 17 -56.80 -11.24 23.73
C GLY A 17 -55.64 -10.25 23.53
N GLN A 18 -55.93 -8.96 23.72
CA GLN A 18 -54.91 -7.92 23.73
C GLN A 18 -53.99 -8.08 24.94
N LYS A 19 -52.69 -7.86 24.73
CA LYS A 19 -51.68 -7.85 25.78
C LYS A 19 -50.95 -6.52 25.76
N GLN A 20 -50.88 -5.86 26.92
CA GLN A 20 -49.98 -4.72 27.08
C GLN A 20 -48.53 -5.19 27.05
N CYS A 21 -47.64 -4.31 26.61
CA CYS A 21 -46.22 -4.59 26.56
C CYS A 21 -45.67 -5.07 27.93
N PRO A 22 -45.01 -6.24 27.97
CA PRO A 22 -44.47 -6.78 29.21
C PRO A 22 -43.16 -6.09 29.61
N GLN A 23 -42.37 -5.61 28.66
CA GLN A 23 -41.10 -4.94 28.92
C GLN A 23 -40.89 -3.75 27.98
N TYR A 24 -40.95 -2.54 28.54
CA TYR A 24 -40.74 -1.32 27.76
C TYR A 24 -39.25 -1.03 27.56
N ILE A 25 -38.92 -0.56 26.37
CA ILE A 25 -37.67 0.13 26.08
C ILE A 25 -37.92 1.61 26.36
N THR A 26 -37.03 2.23 27.13
CA THR A 26 -37.18 3.64 27.50
C THR A 26 -35.96 4.44 27.08
N ASP A 27 -36.19 5.67 26.61
CA ASP A 27 -35.16 6.67 26.37
C ASP A 27 -35.60 7.99 27.00
N GLN A 28 -34.72 8.61 27.80
CA GLN A 28 -35.00 9.86 28.53
C GLN A 28 -36.30 9.83 29.37
N GLY A 29 -36.74 8.65 29.81
CA GLY A 29 -37.98 8.46 30.56
C GLY A 29 -39.26 8.40 29.72
N TYR A 30 -39.15 8.28 28.40
CA TYR A 30 -40.23 8.01 27.46
C TYR A 30 -40.19 6.55 26.99
N ASN A 31 -41.35 5.92 26.81
CA ASN A 31 -41.45 4.60 26.18
C ASN A 31 -41.19 4.74 24.68
N THR A 32 -40.10 4.15 24.20
CA THR A 32 -39.68 4.18 22.79
C THR A 32 -39.83 2.83 22.10
N GLY A 33 -40.08 1.76 22.84
CA GLY A 33 -40.31 0.44 22.26
C GLY A 33 -40.82 -0.59 23.26
N CYS A 34 -41.00 -1.80 22.75
CA CYS A 34 -41.51 -2.93 23.52
C CYS A 34 -40.73 -4.21 23.19
N ILE A 35 -40.37 -4.96 24.22
CA ILE A 35 -39.79 -6.31 24.12
C ILE A 35 -40.85 -7.29 24.60
N PHE A 36 -41.14 -8.31 23.78
CA PHE A 36 -42.06 -9.38 24.11
C PHE A 36 -41.68 -10.65 23.34
N GLN A 37 -42.17 -11.79 23.82
CA GLN A 37 -42.00 -13.07 23.13
C GLN A 37 -42.99 -13.14 21.97
N ALA A 38 -42.45 -13.23 20.75
CA ALA A 38 -43.26 -13.27 19.53
C ALA A 38 -43.74 -14.69 19.20
N GLU A 39 -44.98 -14.83 18.75
CA GLU A 39 -45.49 -16.10 18.24
C GLU A 39 -45.07 -16.30 16.78
N GLN A 40 -44.58 -17.50 16.45
CA GLN A 40 -44.18 -17.81 15.09
C GLN A 40 -45.40 -18.08 14.20
N ASN A 41 -45.32 -17.69 12.92
CA ASN A 41 -46.35 -17.94 11.91
C ASN A 41 -47.75 -17.41 12.29
N ALA A 42 -47.81 -16.25 12.93
CA ALA A 42 -49.05 -15.60 13.34
C ALA A 42 -49.18 -14.21 12.71
N ASN A 43 -50.40 -13.68 12.63
CA ASN A 43 -50.64 -12.27 12.34
C ASN A 43 -50.52 -11.47 13.63
N LEU A 44 -49.55 -10.55 13.67
CA LEU A 44 -49.29 -9.65 14.78
C LEU A 44 -49.93 -8.30 14.47
N LEU A 45 -50.86 -7.92 15.33
CA LEU A 45 -51.44 -6.59 15.39
C LEU A 45 -50.66 -5.79 16.45
N ILE A 46 -50.11 -4.66 16.02
CA ILE A 46 -49.36 -3.72 16.83
C ILE A 46 -50.17 -2.45 16.91
N SER A 47 -50.43 -1.99 18.14
CA SER A 47 -51.17 -0.77 18.39
C SER A 47 -50.46 0.07 19.45
N ILE A 48 -50.34 1.36 19.20
CA ILE A 48 -49.70 2.31 20.13
C ILE A 48 -50.74 3.36 20.49
N TRP A 49 -50.99 3.51 21.79
CA TRP A 49 -51.96 4.44 22.34
C TRP A 49 -51.28 5.59 23.07
N ASP A 50 -52.00 6.70 23.20
CA ASP A 50 -51.63 7.79 24.07
C ASP A 50 -51.53 7.33 25.54
N THR A 51 -50.97 8.18 26.40
CA THR A 51 -50.75 7.88 27.81
C THR A 51 -52.00 7.48 28.58
N ASN A 52 -53.15 7.98 28.13
CA ASN A 52 -54.42 7.79 28.82
C ASN A 52 -55.18 6.58 28.27
N GLY A 53 -54.67 5.92 27.22
CA GLY A 53 -55.37 4.82 26.53
C GLY A 53 -56.67 5.27 25.86
N THR A 54 -56.78 6.56 25.54
CA THR A 54 -57.98 7.18 24.96
C THR A 54 -57.91 7.28 23.44
N LYS A 55 -56.70 7.43 22.89
CA LYS A 55 -56.50 7.60 21.45
C LYS A 55 -55.42 6.66 20.93
N GLU A 56 -55.77 5.87 19.93
CA GLU A 56 -54.82 5.08 19.14
C GLU A 56 -54.04 6.04 18.23
N LEU A 57 -52.71 6.02 18.37
CA LEU A 57 -51.76 6.84 17.62
C LEU A 57 -51.15 6.08 16.44
N TYR A 58 -51.05 4.76 16.54
CA TYR A 58 -50.52 3.89 15.51
C TYR A 58 -51.22 2.54 15.54
N TYR A 59 -51.44 1.99 14.35
CA TYR A 59 -51.99 0.66 14.12
C TYR A 59 -51.28 0.03 12.92
N ASP A 60 -50.85 -1.21 13.06
CA ASP A 60 -50.35 -2.02 11.95
C ASP A 60 -50.62 -3.50 12.22
N GLU A 61 -50.85 -4.25 11.15
CA GLU A 61 -51.11 -5.68 11.21
C GLU A 61 -50.27 -6.37 10.14
N GLN A 62 -49.31 -7.19 10.60
CA GLN A 62 -48.37 -7.87 9.72
C GLN A 62 -48.10 -9.29 10.24
N PRO A 63 -47.83 -10.25 9.35
CA PRO A 63 -47.42 -11.57 9.77
C PRO A 63 -46.03 -11.52 10.43
N THR A 64 -45.84 -12.28 11.51
CA THR A 64 -44.63 -12.21 12.34
C THR A 64 -43.34 -12.56 11.59
N HIS A 65 -43.43 -13.42 10.57
CA HIS A 65 -42.26 -13.78 9.76
C HIS A 65 -41.63 -12.58 9.03
N LYS A 66 -42.39 -11.51 8.70
CA LYS A 66 -41.82 -10.32 8.04
C LYS A 66 -40.77 -9.61 8.90
N PHE A 67 -40.93 -9.67 10.23
CA PHE A 67 -40.01 -9.07 11.19
C PHE A 67 -38.91 -10.03 11.65
N PHE A 68 -38.86 -11.25 11.11
CA PHE A 68 -37.85 -12.22 11.48
C PHE A 68 -36.48 -11.76 10.98
N LYS A 69 -35.57 -11.50 11.92
CA LYS A 69 -34.15 -11.26 11.66
C LYS A 69 -33.37 -12.47 12.18
N PRO A 70 -32.78 -13.30 11.30
CA PRO A 70 -32.01 -14.45 11.74
C PRO A 70 -30.71 -14.05 12.43
N ASN A 71 -30.23 -14.90 13.32
CA ASN A 71 -28.85 -14.83 13.80
C ASN A 71 -27.89 -15.37 12.72
N PRO A 72 -26.61 -14.94 12.72
CA PRO A 72 -25.60 -15.60 11.89
C PRO A 72 -25.53 -17.09 12.23
N PRO A 73 -25.24 -17.97 11.26
CA PRO A 73 -25.14 -19.40 11.54
C PRO A 73 -23.91 -19.68 12.40
N GLU A 74 -24.08 -20.47 13.47
CA GLU A 74 -22.99 -20.78 14.41
C GLU A 74 -22.25 -22.07 14.00
N ASP A 75 -22.97 -23.14 13.72
CA ASP A 75 -22.42 -24.46 13.37
C ASP A 75 -22.09 -24.59 11.87
N VAL A 76 -21.14 -23.78 11.39
CA VAL A 76 -20.70 -23.81 9.99
C VAL A 76 -19.50 -24.75 9.82
N THR A 77 -19.67 -25.77 8.99
CA THR A 77 -18.64 -26.76 8.67
C THR A 77 -17.94 -26.38 7.37
N PHE A 78 -16.60 -26.36 7.38
CA PHE A 78 -15.76 -26.14 6.22
C PHE A 78 -15.06 -27.44 5.85
N GLN A 79 -15.22 -27.90 4.61
CA GLN A 79 -14.56 -29.08 4.07
C GLN A 79 -13.77 -28.67 2.83
N TRP A 80 -12.50 -29.03 2.81
CA TRP A 80 -11.58 -28.70 1.74
C TRP A 80 -11.14 -29.98 1.00
N ALA A 81 -11.17 -29.93 -0.32
CA ALA A 81 -10.62 -30.96 -1.20
C ALA A 81 -9.81 -30.26 -2.30
N ASP A 82 -8.50 -30.14 -2.12
CA ASP A 82 -7.61 -29.37 -2.98
C ASP A 82 -8.05 -27.90 -3.16
N ASP A 83 -8.52 -27.53 -4.35
CA ASP A 83 -9.01 -26.18 -4.69
C ASP A 83 -10.52 -26.00 -4.46
N MET A 84 -11.18 -27.04 -3.95
CA MET A 84 -12.62 -27.12 -3.75
C MET A 84 -12.97 -26.87 -2.28
N LEU A 85 -13.90 -25.94 -2.07
CA LEU A 85 -14.45 -25.57 -0.78
C LEU A 85 -15.93 -25.97 -0.71
N THR A 86 -16.26 -26.79 0.29
CA THR A 86 -17.63 -27.12 0.65
C THR A 86 -17.94 -26.52 2.02
N ILE A 87 -19.01 -25.75 2.10
CA ILE A 87 -19.52 -25.15 3.33
C ILE A 87 -20.92 -25.68 3.57
N GLU A 88 -21.17 -26.20 4.78
CA GLU A 88 -22.50 -26.64 5.20
C GLU A 88 -22.83 -26.05 6.57
N CYS A 89 -24.10 -25.68 6.78
CA CYS A 89 -24.60 -25.37 8.11
C CYS A 89 -26.08 -25.72 8.26
N GLN A 90 -26.57 -25.66 9.49
CA GLN A 90 -27.98 -25.89 9.77
C GLN A 90 -28.79 -24.59 9.55
N PRO A 91 -29.83 -24.62 8.70
CA PRO A 91 -30.68 -23.45 8.50
C PRO A 91 -31.51 -23.17 9.75
N PRO A 92 -31.76 -21.89 10.11
CA PRO A 92 -32.51 -21.52 11.30
C PRO A 92 -34.02 -21.78 11.19
N GLY A 93 -34.50 -22.28 10.05
CA GLY A 93 -35.91 -22.56 9.80
C GLY A 93 -36.10 -23.25 8.43
N PRO A 94 -37.29 -23.10 7.81
CA PRO A 94 -37.60 -23.72 6.52
C PRO A 94 -36.59 -23.33 5.44
N THR A 95 -35.95 -24.33 4.84
CA THR A 95 -34.81 -24.20 3.92
C THR A 95 -35.09 -23.24 2.76
N HIS A 96 -36.30 -23.30 2.20
CA HIS A 96 -36.77 -22.48 1.09
C HIS A 96 -36.91 -21.00 1.40
N CYS A 97 -36.66 -20.52 2.62
CA CYS A 97 -36.69 -19.09 2.95
C CYS A 97 -35.30 -18.48 3.18
N PHE A 98 -34.23 -19.28 3.10
CA PHE A 98 -32.89 -18.85 3.47
C PHE A 98 -31.89 -18.98 2.31
N HIS A 99 -31.11 -17.93 2.09
CA HIS A 99 -29.93 -18.00 1.24
C HIS A 99 -28.69 -17.71 2.07
N PHE A 100 -27.67 -18.55 1.90
CA PHE A 100 -26.37 -18.33 2.48
C PHE A 100 -25.53 -17.41 1.61
N GLU A 101 -24.90 -16.41 2.22
CA GLU A 101 -23.96 -15.52 1.57
C GLU A 101 -22.59 -15.68 2.21
N LEU A 102 -21.63 -16.17 1.43
CA LEU A 102 -20.21 -16.17 1.76
C LEU A 102 -19.57 -14.92 1.19
N GLN A 103 -18.86 -14.19 2.03
CA GLN A 103 -17.88 -13.21 1.59
C GLN A 103 -16.47 -13.68 1.91
N TYR A 104 -15.61 -13.54 0.93
CA TYR A 104 -14.22 -13.95 1.02
C TYR A 104 -13.30 -12.95 0.38
N LYS A 105 -12.08 -12.87 0.89
CA LYS A 105 -10.98 -12.15 0.27
C LYS A 105 -9.68 -12.85 0.58
N ASN A 106 -8.76 -12.85 -0.37
CA ASN A 106 -7.39 -13.23 -0.09
C ASN A 106 -6.64 -12.03 0.53
N ARG A 107 -5.44 -12.27 1.06
CA ARG A 107 -4.59 -11.22 1.66
C ARG A 107 -4.33 -10.01 0.76
N PHE A 108 -4.22 -10.22 -0.54
CA PHE A 108 -3.88 -9.20 -1.53
C PHE A 108 -5.11 -8.54 -2.16
N ASP A 109 -6.30 -9.08 -1.92
CA ASP A 109 -7.56 -8.51 -2.35
C ASP A 109 -7.89 -7.28 -1.50
N LYS A 110 -8.17 -6.15 -2.16
CA LYS A 110 -8.64 -4.93 -1.49
C LYS A 110 -10.08 -5.08 -1.02
N ASP A 111 -10.91 -5.66 -1.88
CA ASP A 111 -12.37 -5.74 -1.70
C ASP A 111 -12.82 -7.18 -1.44
N TRP A 112 -13.97 -7.30 -0.76
CA TRP A 112 -14.63 -8.59 -0.54
C TRP A 112 -15.28 -9.09 -1.83
N ARG A 113 -15.09 -10.37 -2.12
CA ARG A 113 -15.85 -11.10 -3.14
C ARG A 113 -17.00 -11.83 -2.44
N SER A 114 -18.13 -11.99 -3.14
CA SER A 114 -19.32 -12.62 -2.57
C SER A 114 -19.78 -13.81 -3.41
N LYS A 115 -20.18 -14.89 -2.75
CA LYS A 115 -20.92 -16.01 -3.37
C LYS A 115 -22.20 -16.24 -2.57
N LYS A 116 -23.28 -16.54 -3.27
CA LYS A 116 -24.59 -16.81 -2.67
C LYS A 116 -25.08 -18.16 -3.15
N ASN A 117 -25.74 -18.89 -2.26
CA ASN A 117 -26.44 -20.11 -2.65
C ASN A 117 -27.74 -20.28 -1.87
N GLU A 118 -28.63 -21.11 -2.42
CA GLU A 118 -29.84 -21.52 -1.73
C GLU A 118 -29.50 -22.39 -0.52
N CYS A 119 -30.26 -22.19 0.56
CA CYS A 119 -30.04 -22.85 1.84
C CYS A 119 -28.64 -22.60 2.40
N CYS A 120 -28.25 -23.35 3.42
CA CYS A 120 -26.89 -23.27 3.98
C CYS A 120 -25.97 -24.36 3.43
N LYS A 121 -25.78 -24.35 2.11
CA LYS A 121 -24.80 -25.19 1.42
C LYS A 121 -24.08 -24.37 0.38
N LEU A 122 -22.76 -24.41 0.33
CA LEU A 122 -21.98 -23.82 -0.75
C LEU A 122 -20.96 -24.85 -1.20
N HIS A 123 -20.85 -25.05 -2.50
CA HIS A 123 -19.86 -25.93 -3.09
C HIS A 123 -19.23 -25.23 -4.27
N ASP A 124 -17.93 -24.96 -4.18
CA ASP A 124 -17.27 -24.13 -5.18
C ASP A 124 -15.77 -24.42 -5.31
N ARG A 125 -15.19 -24.10 -6.47
CA ARG A 125 -13.80 -24.36 -6.83
C ARG A 125 -13.00 -23.07 -7.03
N GLY A 126 -11.70 -23.21 -7.26
CA GLY A 126 -10.80 -22.08 -7.52
C GLY A 126 -10.29 -21.38 -6.26
N PHE A 127 -10.40 -22.02 -5.09
CA PHE A 127 -9.74 -21.54 -3.88
C PHE A 127 -8.34 -22.14 -3.80
N ASP A 128 -7.35 -21.37 -4.26
CA ASP A 128 -5.94 -21.76 -4.22
C ASP A 128 -5.45 -22.09 -2.78
N PRO A 129 -5.02 -23.34 -2.48
CA PRO A 129 -4.66 -23.77 -1.14
C PRO A 129 -3.41 -23.07 -0.58
N GLU A 130 -2.55 -22.51 -1.44
CA GLU A 130 -1.37 -21.76 -0.99
C GLU A 130 -1.73 -20.37 -0.46
N LYS A 131 -2.90 -19.84 -0.84
CA LYS A 131 -3.38 -18.53 -0.42
C LYS A 131 -4.06 -18.60 0.94
N CYS A 132 -3.93 -17.51 1.69
CA CYS A 132 -4.70 -17.31 2.91
C CYS A 132 -5.99 -16.55 2.61
N TYR A 133 -7.12 -17.10 3.02
CA TYR A 133 -8.43 -16.49 2.86
C TYR A 133 -9.01 -16.06 4.19
N SER A 134 -9.60 -14.87 4.19
CA SER A 134 -10.50 -14.41 5.24
C SER A 134 -11.93 -14.67 4.77
N PHE A 135 -12.72 -15.37 5.59
CA PHE A 135 -14.13 -15.66 5.32
C PHE A 135 -15.01 -15.00 6.36
N ARG A 136 -16.15 -14.48 5.90
CA ARG A 136 -17.29 -14.14 6.74
C ARG A 136 -18.55 -14.56 6.02
N PHE A 137 -19.57 -14.93 6.75
CA PHE A 137 -20.79 -15.43 6.17
C PHE A 137 -22.00 -14.90 6.90
N ARG A 138 -23.15 -14.92 6.23
CA ARG A 138 -24.44 -14.54 6.81
C ARG A 138 -25.55 -15.32 6.14
N VAL A 139 -26.70 -15.36 6.79
CA VAL A 139 -27.92 -15.93 6.22
C VAL A 139 -28.90 -14.78 5.93
N THR A 140 -29.45 -14.79 4.73
CA THR A 140 -30.45 -13.83 4.30
C THR A 140 -31.81 -14.52 4.27
N PHE A 141 -32.80 -13.91 4.92
CA PHE A 141 -34.17 -14.42 4.95
C PHE A 141 -34.98 -13.72 3.87
N HIS A 142 -35.20 -14.40 2.74
CA HIS A 142 -35.84 -13.76 1.57
C HIS A 142 -37.38 -13.76 1.66
N CYS A 143 -37.96 -14.55 2.55
CA CYS A 143 -39.38 -14.49 2.90
C CYS A 143 -39.70 -13.27 3.80
N GLY A 144 -38.71 -12.45 4.13
CA GLY A 144 -38.84 -11.20 4.89
C GLY A 144 -37.87 -10.15 4.37
N ILE A 145 -37.55 -9.17 5.22
CA ILE A 145 -36.75 -8.00 4.82
C ILE A 145 -35.33 -8.05 5.39
N TYR A 146 -35.15 -8.76 6.51
CA TYR A 146 -33.92 -8.70 7.28
C TYR A 146 -32.94 -9.81 6.92
N SER A 147 -31.66 -9.45 6.90
CA SER A 147 -30.54 -10.39 6.87
C SER A 147 -29.91 -10.49 8.26
N SER A 148 -29.25 -11.60 8.54
CA SER A 148 -28.42 -11.69 9.73
C SER A 148 -27.27 -10.69 9.65
N GLU A 149 -26.70 -10.38 10.80
CA GLU A 149 -25.37 -9.79 10.84
C GLU A 149 -24.35 -10.73 10.20
N TRP A 150 -23.17 -10.19 9.88
CA TRP A 150 -22.04 -11.02 9.46
C TRP A 150 -21.52 -11.82 10.64
N SER A 151 -21.10 -13.06 10.37
CA SER A 151 -20.31 -13.84 11.31
C SER A 151 -18.99 -13.16 11.61
N ASN A 152 -18.36 -13.57 12.70
CA ASN A 152 -16.95 -13.29 12.93
C ASN A 152 -16.12 -13.81 11.75
N GLN A 153 -15.02 -13.11 11.46
CA GLN A 153 -14.10 -13.53 10.41
C GLN A 153 -13.36 -14.79 10.84
N THR A 154 -13.26 -15.75 9.92
CA THR A 154 -12.44 -16.94 10.07
C THR A 154 -11.33 -16.92 9.03
N PHE A 155 -10.17 -17.48 9.35
CA PHE A 155 -9.01 -17.46 8.46
C PHE A 155 -8.61 -18.88 8.11
N TRP A 156 -8.35 -19.11 6.82
CA TRP A 156 -8.10 -20.44 6.30
C TRP A 156 -6.91 -20.43 5.35
N LYS A 157 -6.06 -21.46 5.45
CA LYS A 157 -4.95 -21.71 4.54
C LYS A 157 -4.70 -23.21 4.45
N ASN A 158 -4.51 -23.73 3.24
CA ASN A 158 -4.26 -25.16 2.99
C ASN A 158 -5.25 -26.08 3.73
N GLY A 159 -6.54 -25.75 3.65
CA GLY A 159 -7.62 -26.50 4.30
C GLY A 159 -7.69 -26.45 5.83
N SER A 160 -6.79 -25.70 6.47
CA SER A 160 -6.72 -25.60 7.93
C SER A 160 -7.14 -24.21 8.40
N SER A 161 -7.88 -24.17 9.52
CA SER A 161 -8.21 -22.91 10.20
C SER A 161 -6.97 -22.36 10.91
N ILE A 162 -6.73 -21.07 10.76
CA ILE A 162 -5.60 -20.35 11.37
C ILE A 162 -6.10 -19.11 12.11
N GLY A 163 -5.26 -18.53 12.98
CA GLY A 163 -5.64 -17.36 13.78
C GLY A 163 -5.71 -16.04 13.01
N SER A 164 -4.91 -15.87 11.95
CA SER A 164 -4.86 -14.65 11.14
C SER A 164 -4.17 -14.89 9.80
N CYS A 165 -4.55 -14.14 8.76
CA CYS A 165 -3.84 -14.08 7.49
C CYS A 165 -2.68 -13.07 7.46
N GLU A 166 -2.42 -12.37 8.56
CA GLU A 166 -1.28 -11.47 8.66
C GLU A 166 0.02 -12.27 8.80
N ILE A 167 1.01 -11.97 7.97
CA ILE A 167 2.35 -12.52 8.15
C ILE A 167 3.02 -11.68 9.22
N GLU A 168 3.53 -12.32 10.27
CA GLU A 168 4.53 -11.68 11.14
C GLU A 168 5.62 -11.05 10.25
N PRO A 169 6.04 -9.80 10.48
CA PRO A 169 6.92 -9.06 9.57
C PRO A 169 8.38 -9.57 9.54
N LYS A 170 8.61 -10.88 9.65
CA LYS A 170 9.93 -11.52 9.45
C LYS A 170 10.51 -11.16 8.08
N SER A 171 9.71 -11.10 7.01
CA SER A 171 10.17 -10.69 5.67
C SER A 171 10.56 -9.22 5.58
N SER A 172 9.90 -8.31 6.33
CA SER A 172 10.20 -6.88 6.28
C SER A 172 11.57 -6.55 6.88
N ILE A 173 11.99 -7.26 7.92
CA ILE A 173 13.29 -7.02 8.57
C ILE A 173 14.44 -7.44 7.65
N PHE A 174 14.34 -8.60 6.98
CA PHE A 174 15.36 -9.03 6.02
C PHE A 174 15.47 -8.08 4.83
N ILE A 175 14.35 -7.56 4.32
CA ILE A 175 14.35 -6.57 3.22
C ILE A 175 15.01 -5.25 3.67
N VAL A 176 14.71 -4.77 4.88
CA VAL A 176 15.35 -3.55 5.40
C VAL A 176 16.85 -3.75 5.62
N LEU A 177 17.25 -4.89 6.18
CA LEU A 177 18.66 -5.23 6.38
C LEU A 177 19.42 -5.32 5.06
N THR A 178 18.85 -5.96 4.03
CA THR A 178 19.48 -6.05 2.71
C THR A 178 19.62 -4.68 2.06
N LEU A 179 18.60 -3.81 2.15
CA LEU A 179 18.67 -2.44 1.65
C LEU A 179 19.76 -1.62 2.35
N VAL A 180 19.87 -1.72 3.68
CA VAL A 180 20.93 -1.04 4.45
C VAL A 180 22.32 -1.50 4.02
N MET A 181 22.51 -2.81 3.83
CA MET A 181 23.77 -3.36 3.35
C MET A 181 24.14 -2.86 1.94
N VAL A 182 23.17 -2.79 1.02
CA VAL A 182 23.40 -2.26 -0.33
C VAL A 182 23.82 -0.79 -0.28
N VAL A 183 23.16 0.03 0.55
CA VAL A 183 23.53 1.46 0.71
C VAL A 183 24.95 1.61 1.29
N LEU A 184 25.32 0.77 2.27
CA LEU A 184 26.68 0.77 2.83
C LEU A 184 27.73 0.39 1.78
N LEU A 185 27.46 -0.63 0.97
CA LEU A 185 28.36 -1.04 -0.12
C LEU A 185 28.57 0.08 -1.14
N ILE A 186 27.51 0.79 -1.52
CA ILE A 186 27.61 1.95 -2.44
C ILE A 186 28.53 3.02 -1.84
N LYS A 187 28.36 3.35 -0.55
CA LYS A 187 29.23 4.33 0.13
C LYS A 187 30.70 3.89 0.11
N VAL A 188 30.98 2.61 0.38
CA VAL A 188 32.35 2.07 0.34
C VAL A 188 32.94 2.18 -1.07
N VAL A 189 32.18 1.82 -2.11
CA VAL A 189 32.63 1.93 -3.50
C VAL A 189 32.92 3.39 -3.89
N LEU A 190 32.05 4.34 -3.50
CA LEU A 190 32.28 5.77 -3.73
C LEU A 190 33.54 6.27 -3.01
N LEU A 191 33.75 5.86 -1.75
CA LEU A 191 34.96 6.20 -1.00
C LEU A 191 36.22 5.64 -1.67
N LEU A 192 36.17 4.40 -2.17
CA LEU A 192 37.28 3.80 -2.91
C LEU A 192 37.55 4.57 -4.21
N TRP A 193 36.50 4.98 -4.93
CA TRP A 193 36.62 5.76 -6.15
C TRP A 193 37.31 7.11 -5.89
N VAL A 194 36.85 7.86 -4.89
CA VAL A 194 37.47 9.14 -4.49
C VAL A 194 38.93 8.93 -4.08
N CYS A 195 39.21 7.92 -3.25
CA CYS A 195 40.58 7.57 -2.86
C CYS A 195 41.48 7.29 -4.08
N ARG A 196 40.96 6.57 -5.09
CA ARG A 196 41.70 6.28 -6.32
C ARG A 196 41.94 7.55 -7.14
N GLN A 197 40.95 8.42 -7.25
CA GLN A 197 41.06 9.68 -7.98
C GLN A 197 42.05 10.64 -7.32
N GLU A 198 42.06 10.73 -5.98
CA GLU A 198 43.04 11.52 -5.24
C GLU A 198 44.46 10.99 -5.43
N ARG A 199 44.64 9.67 -5.34
CA ARG A 199 45.94 9.04 -5.60
C ARG A 199 46.40 9.31 -7.03
N PHE A 200 45.52 9.15 -8.01
CA PHE A 200 45.81 9.42 -9.42
C PHE A 200 46.16 10.90 -9.67
N ARG A 201 45.43 11.83 -9.06
CA ARG A 201 45.73 13.27 -9.13
C ARG A 201 47.12 13.58 -8.56
N ARG A 202 47.48 13.01 -7.41
CA ARG A 202 48.81 13.20 -6.81
C ARG A 202 49.94 12.59 -7.64
N THR A 203 49.68 11.56 -8.44
CA THR A 203 50.70 10.95 -9.31
C THR A 203 50.93 11.73 -10.61
N LEU A 204 49.91 12.37 -11.19
CA LEU A 204 50.04 13.07 -12.49
C LEU A 204 50.36 14.57 -12.37
N LEU A 205 49.96 15.21 -11.28
CA LEU A 205 50.24 16.63 -11.03
C LEU A 205 51.28 16.71 -9.92
N PRO A 206 52.59 16.83 -10.24
CA PRO A 206 53.56 17.17 -9.22
C PRO A 206 53.14 18.49 -8.57
N VAL A 207 53.23 18.55 -7.25
CA VAL A 207 52.94 19.77 -6.48
C VAL A 207 53.85 20.87 -7.03
N ILE A 208 53.27 21.88 -7.69
CA ILE A 208 54.02 23.07 -8.14
C ILE A 208 54.47 23.78 -6.86
N PRO A 209 55.77 23.83 -6.55
CA PRO A 209 56.23 24.54 -5.37
C PRO A 209 55.99 26.03 -5.55
N ASP A 210 55.56 26.68 -4.47
CA ASP A 210 55.25 28.11 -4.43
C ASP A 210 56.46 28.94 -4.94
N PRO A 211 56.31 29.79 -5.98
CA PRO A 211 57.42 30.48 -6.62
C PRO A 211 58.10 31.53 -5.72
N GLU A 212 57.48 31.87 -4.58
CA GLU A 212 57.96 32.87 -3.62
C GLU A 212 59.35 32.52 -3.05
N ASN A 213 59.67 31.22 -2.90
CA ASN A 213 60.96 30.81 -2.34
C ASN A 213 62.09 30.69 -3.37
N ILE A 214 61.78 30.53 -4.67
CA ILE A 214 62.78 30.30 -5.72
C ILE A 214 63.40 31.62 -6.19
N TYR A 215 62.61 32.70 -6.20
CA TYR A 215 63.03 34.02 -6.69
C TYR A 215 63.05 35.08 -5.57
N SER A 216 63.16 34.65 -4.32
CA SER A 216 63.16 35.55 -3.16
C SER A 216 64.21 36.66 -3.29
N GLU A 217 65.37 36.37 -3.87
CA GLU A 217 66.45 37.34 -4.08
C GLU A 217 66.11 38.41 -5.15
N LEU A 218 65.36 38.05 -6.20
CA LEU A 218 64.86 39.00 -7.21
C LEU A 218 63.89 40.01 -6.58
N PHE A 219 62.97 39.54 -5.75
CA PHE A 219 61.94 40.39 -5.15
C PHE A 219 62.44 41.18 -3.94
N SER A 220 63.33 40.61 -3.12
CA SER A 220 63.85 41.29 -1.92
C SER A 220 65.09 42.15 -2.16
N GLY A 221 66.03 41.69 -3.00
CA GLY A 221 67.31 42.36 -3.22
C GLY A 221 67.32 43.32 -4.42
N TYR A 222 66.54 43.00 -5.46
CA TYR A 222 66.47 43.78 -6.71
C TYR A 222 65.11 44.48 -6.90
N HIS A 223 64.23 44.46 -5.89
CA HIS A 223 62.91 45.09 -5.90
C HIS A 223 62.04 44.72 -7.13
N GLY A 224 62.24 43.52 -7.69
CA GLY A 224 61.54 43.08 -8.90
C GLY A 224 62.12 43.59 -10.22
N ASP A 225 63.28 44.26 -10.21
CA ASP A 225 64.00 44.62 -11.44
C ASP A 225 64.75 43.40 -12.00
N PHE A 226 64.11 42.76 -12.98
CA PHE A 226 64.62 41.57 -13.62
C PHE A 226 65.88 41.83 -14.46
N GLN A 227 66.00 43.02 -15.07
CA GLN A 227 67.17 43.33 -15.88
C GLN A 227 68.41 43.50 -15.00
N GLU A 228 68.30 44.21 -13.88
CA GLU A 228 69.44 44.37 -12.97
C GLU A 228 69.87 43.03 -12.38
N TRP A 229 68.92 42.18 -12.00
CA TRP A 229 69.18 40.85 -11.44
C TRP A 229 69.93 39.96 -12.44
N ILE A 230 69.48 39.84 -13.69
CA ILE A 230 70.18 39.01 -14.68
C ILE A 230 71.56 39.57 -15.03
N THR A 231 71.73 40.89 -15.09
CA THR A 231 73.01 41.47 -15.51
C THR A 231 74.12 41.25 -14.48
N LYS A 232 73.78 41.22 -13.19
CA LYS A 232 74.72 40.89 -12.09
C LYS A 232 74.90 39.39 -11.87
N THR A 233 73.82 38.62 -11.94
CA THR A 233 73.84 37.18 -11.65
C THR A 233 74.29 36.35 -12.87
N GLY A 234 74.07 36.86 -14.08
CA GLY A 234 74.50 36.26 -15.35
C GLY A 234 76.01 36.22 -15.55
N ASN A 235 76.78 36.97 -14.76
CA ASN A 235 78.25 36.91 -14.76
C ASN A 235 78.80 35.88 -13.76
N VAL A 236 77.92 35.23 -12.97
CA VAL A 236 78.24 34.24 -11.93
C VAL A 236 77.55 32.88 -12.20
N LEU A 237 76.55 32.84 -13.09
CA LEU A 237 76.00 31.60 -13.60
C LEU A 237 76.95 31.00 -14.65
N VAL A 238 77.84 30.12 -14.20
CA VAL A 238 78.30 28.99 -15.03
C VAL A 238 77.04 28.42 -15.68
N PRO A 239 77.00 28.19 -17.01
CA PRO A 239 75.84 27.55 -17.62
C PRO A 239 75.67 26.22 -16.89
N THR A 240 74.64 26.11 -16.06
CA THR A 240 74.17 24.83 -15.57
C THR A 240 73.75 24.10 -16.81
N LYS A 241 74.67 23.25 -17.28
CA LYS A 241 74.52 22.22 -18.27
C LYS A 241 73.11 21.67 -18.15
N LEU A 242 72.22 22.19 -18.99
CA LEU A 242 70.90 21.62 -19.19
C LEU A 242 71.19 20.34 -19.96
N GLU A 243 71.45 19.27 -19.22
CA GLU A 243 71.59 17.94 -19.76
C GLU A 243 70.18 17.50 -20.17
N CYS A 244 69.73 17.98 -21.33
CA CYS A 244 68.62 17.40 -22.06
C CYS A 244 69.10 16.01 -22.48
N SER A 245 68.78 15.00 -21.65
CA SER A 245 68.85 13.61 -22.07
C SER A 245 67.92 13.46 -23.27
N GLY A 246 68.52 13.15 -24.42
CA GLY A 246 67.82 13.08 -25.69
C GLY A 246 66.73 12.03 -25.67
N GLU A 247 65.51 12.51 -25.74
CA GLU A 247 64.35 12.06 -26.52
C GLU A 247 63.46 13.31 -26.53
N ASP A 248 62.99 13.77 -27.69
CA ASP A 248 62.19 15.00 -27.90
C ASP A 248 62.96 16.30 -28.23
N ALA A 249 64.05 16.19 -29.01
CA ALA A 249 64.56 17.31 -29.80
C ALA A 249 63.73 17.48 -31.10
N ALA A 250 62.49 17.98 -30.98
CA ALA A 250 61.72 18.46 -32.13
C ALA A 250 60.59 19.41 -31.72
N ALA A 251 60.93 20.59 -31.22
CA ALA A 251 60.01 21.72 -31.27
C ALA A 251 60.81 23.02 -31.20
N CYS A 252 61.04 23.64 -32.36
CA CYS A 252 61.16 25.09 -32.54
C CYS A 252 61.29 25.38 -34.03
N VAL A 253 60.16 25.58 -34.71
CA VAL A 253 60.07 26.45 -35.90
C VAL A 253 58.98 27.45 -35.59
N VAL A 254 59.33 28.73 -35.65
CA VAL A 254 58.40 29.87 -35.61
C VAL A 254 58.32 30.42 -37.03
N GLU A 255 57.09 30.68 -37.47
CA GLU A 255 56.60 31.63 -38.49
C GLU A 255 55.29 31.05 -39.04
N GLU A 256 54.19 31.74 -39.31
CA GLU A 256 53.62 33.07 -39.00
C GLU A 256 52.17 32.97 -39.53
N GLU A 257 51.25 33.83 -39.09
CA GLU A 257 49.83 33.81 -39.48
C GLU A 257 49.59 34.03 -40.99
N MET A 258 48.54 33.39 -41.55
CA MET A 258 47.69 34.06 -42.55
C MET A 258 46.27 33.48 -42.57
N GLU A 259 45.30 34.37 -42.37
CA GLU A 259 43.84 34.16 -42.40
C GLU A 259 43.31 33.68 -43.77
N GLY A 260 42.15 33.01 -43.76
CA GLY A 260 41.33 32.77 -44.96
C GLY A 260 39.99 32.09 -44.65
N CYS A 261 38.90 32.86 -44.76
CA CYS A 261 37.52 32.55 -44.39
C CYS A 261 36.78 31.44 -45.18
N LEU A 262 35.57 31.11 -44.65
CA LEU A 262 34.37 30.47 -45.25
C LEU A 262 34.36 28.92 -45.29
N GLN A 263 33.31 28.17 -44.93
CA GLN A 263 31.92 28.50 -44.58
C GLN A 263 31.21 27.29 -43.93
N ARG A 264 30.24 27.64 -43.07
CA ARG A 264 29.10 26.93 -42.49
C ARG A 264 28.50 25.66 -43.18
N VAL A 265 28.12 24.70 -42.32
CA VAL A 265 26.75 24.13 -42.10
C VAL A 265 26.30 22.81 -42.77
N LYS A 266 25.70 21.97 -41.89
CA LYS A 266 24.63 20.93 -42.03
C LYS A 266 24.94 19.51 -42.50
N GLU A 267 24.89 18.60 -41.53
CA GLU A 267 23.82 17.60 -41.33
C GLU A 267 22.82 17.38 -42.49
N LYS A 268 22.87 16.21 -43.15
CA LYS A 268 21.80 15.18 -43.22
C LYS A 268 22.12 14.05 -44.21
N ASP A 269 22.05 12.84 -43.70
CA ASP A 269 21.21 11.71 -44.18
C ASP A 269 21.06 11.44 -45.70
N SER A 270 21.52 10.26 -46.13
CA SER A 270 20.98 9.46 -47.25
C SER A 270 21.64 8.07 -47.14
N GLY A 271 20.96 6.94 -47.01
CA GLY A 271 19.68 6.59 -47.61
C GLY A 271 19.90 6.02 -49.01
N GLY A 272 20.19 4.72 -49.07
CA GLY A 272 19.85 3.79 -50.16
C GLY A 272 20.59 3.89 -51.50
N ILE A 273 21.19 2.76 -51.89
CA ILE A 273 20.89 1.96 -53.10
C ILE A 273 22.17 1.30 -53.59
N ASN A 274 22.16 -0.04 -53.68
CA ASN A 274 22.80 -0.74 -54.79
C ASN A 274 21.87 -1.88 -55.23
N VAL A 275 21.42 -1.74 -56.48
CA VAL A 275 20.72 -2.72 -57.31
C VAL A 275 21.79 -3.53 -58.07
N LEU A 276 21.35 -4.67 -58.61
CA LEU A 276 21.94 -5.54 -59.65
C LEU A 276 22.56 -6.81 -59.05
N THR A 277 22.22 -8.01 -59.53
CA THR A 277 22.06 -8.35 -60.95
C THR A 277 21.34 -9.70 -61.11
N ALA A 278 20.56 -9.79 -62.21
CA ALA A 278 20.20 -10.95 -63.03
C ALA A 278 19.50 -12.15 -62.39
#